data_AF-A0A7K1UAE8-F1
#
_entry.id   AF-A0A7K1UAE8-F1
#
_cell.length_a   1.000
_cell.length_b   1.000
_cell.length_c   1.000
_cell.angle_alpha   90.00
_cell.angle_beta   90.00
_cell.angle_gamma   90.00
#
_symmetry.space_group_name_H-M   'P 1'
#
loop_
_entity.id
_entity.type
_entity.pdbx_description
1 polymer ?
#
loop_
_entity_poly.entity_id
_entity_poly.type
_entity_poly.pdbx_seq_one_letter_code
_entity_poly.pdbx_strand_id
1 'polypeptide(L)' 'MIIAVSTQERKREKSRMAKMLKEYRITMKDVEAECDYHYQTVRNALNSDSKYWNQNIIDLAERLILEKQNKATTAPTNS' A
#
# COMPACT_ATOMS: atom_id res chain seq x y z
N MET A 1 -13.18 -22.31 5.77
CA MET A 1 -13.02 -21.76 4.41
C MET A 1 -11.66 -21.11 4.32
N ILE A 2 -10.69 -21.75 3.67
CA ILE A 2 -9.42 -21.07 3.34
C ILE A 2 -9.72 -20.32 2.04
N ILE A 3 -10.00 -19.02 2.13
CA ILE A 3 -10.10 -18.16 0.96
C ILE A 3 -8.68 -18.06 0.41
N ALA A 4 -8.33 -18.98 -0.48
CA ALA A 4 -7.12 -18.87 -1.28
C ALA A 4 -7.35 -17.69 -2.22
N VAL A 5 -7.10 -16.47 -1.74
CA VAL A 5 -7.06 -15.27 -2.56
C VAL A 5 -6.18 -15.62 -3.76
N SER A 6 -6.78 -15.67 -4.93
CA SER A 6 -6.12 -16.16 -6.13
C SER A 6 -4.91 -15.28 -6.41
N THR A 7 -3.89 -15.85 -7.04
CA THR A 7 -2.71 -15.07 -7.48
C THR A 7 -3.10 -13.87 -8.35
N GLN A 8 -4.25 -13.94 -9.02
CA GLN A 8 -4.83 -12.84 -9.79
C GLN A 8 -5.39 -11.72 -8.91
N GLU A 9 -6.10 -12.04 -7.83
CA GLU A 9 -6.62 -11.04 -6.88
C GLU A 9 -5.47 -10.29 -6.20
N ARG A 10 -4.44 -11.02 -5.74
CA ARG A 10 -3.22 -10.41 -5.20
C ARG A 10 -2.55 -9.48 -6.20
N LYS A 11 -2.48 -9.86 -7.48
CA LYS A 11 -1.93 -9.00 -8.54
C LYS A 11 -2.75 -7.74 -8.75
N ARG A 12 -4.09 -7.86 -8.76
CA ARG A 12 -5.01 -6.71 -8.89
C ARG A 12 -4.86 -5.75 -7.71
N GLU A 13 -4.76 -6.29 -6.51
CA GLU A 13 -4.61 -5.51 -5.28
C GLU A 13 -3.28 -4.75 -5.25
N LYS A 14 -2.17 -5.41 -5.60
CA LYS A 14 -0.87 -4.74 -5.75
C LYS A 14 -0.91 -3.62 -6.80
N SER A 15 -1.54 -3.88 -7.94
CA SER A 15 -1.69 -2.87 -9.00
C SER A 15 -2.49 -1.65 -8.51
N ARG A 16 -3.60 -1.91 -7.79
CA ARG A 16 -4.39 -0.86 -7.13
C ARG A 16 -3.55 -0.07 -6.13
N MET A 17 -2.83 -0.75 -5.23
CA MET A 17 -1.97 -0.12 -4.23
C MET A 17 -0.87 0.72 -4.88
N ALA A 18 -0.16 0.20 -5.89
CA ALA A 18 0.86 0.95 -6.60
C ALA A 18 0.31 2.24 -7.24
N LYS A 19 -0.92 2.20 -7.79
CA LYS A 19 -1.60 3.38 -8.32
C LYS A 19 -1.92 4.38 -7.21
N MET A 20 -2.52 3.93 -6.10
CA MET A 20 -2.89 4.79 -4.97
C MET A 20 -1.66 5.44 -4.33
N LEU A 21 -0.59 4.66 -4.09
CA LEU A 21 0.67 5.19 -3.56
C LEU A 21 1.22 6.32 -4.45
N LYS A 22 1.18 6.15 -5.78
CA LYS A 22 1.58 7.19 -6.73
C LYS A 22 0.67 8.43 -6.67
N GLU A 23 -0.64 8.23 -6.58
CA GLU A 23 -1.64 9.30 -6.49
C GLU A 23 -1.44 10.17 -5.24
N TYR A 24 -1.21 9.55 -4.10
CA TYR A 24 -0.97 10.25 -2.82
C TYR A 24 0.51 10.60 -2.57
N ARG A 25 1.38 10.41 -3.57
CA ARG A 25 2.83 10.66 -3.51
C ARG A 25 3.52 9.97 -2.32
N ILE A 26 3.04 8.79 -1.95
CA ILE A 26 3.65 7.93 -0.93
C ILE A 26 4.70 7.06 -1.63
N THR A 27 5.94 7.13 -1.15
CA THR A 27 7.04 6.33 -1.69
C THR A 27 7.17 5.01 -0.92
N MET A 28 7.80 4.01 -1.55
CA MET A 28 8.12 2.75 -0.87
C MET A 28 9.05 2.95 0.35
N LYS A 29 9.84 4.03 0.36
CA LYS A 29 10.67 4.39 1.52
C LYS A 29 9.82 4.90 2.69
N ASP A 30 8.71 5.57 2.42
CA ASP A 30 7.79 6.01 3.48
C ASP A 30 7.10 4.79 4.12
N VAL A 31 6.79 3.77 3.33
CA VAL A 31 6.25 2.50 3.84
C VAL A 31 7.31 1.73 4.64
N GLU A 32 8.55 1.69 4.15
CA GLU A 32 9.69 1.10 4.89
C GLU A 32 9.92 1.80 6.22
N ALA A 33 9.86 3.14 6.28
CA ALA A 33 10.07 3.89 7.53
C ALA A 33 9.05 3.55 8.62
N GLU A 34 7.89 3.03 8.25
CA GLU A 34 6.78 2.67 9.14
C GLU A 34 6.72 1.16 9.45
N CYS A 35 7.71 0.37 9.02
CA CYS A 35 7.80 -1.05 9.33
C CYS A 35 9.23 -1.57 9.55
N ASP A 36 9.34 -2.72 10.20
CA ASP A 36 10.63 -3.39 10.42
C ASP A 36 11.14 -4.17 9.18
N TYR A 37 10.47 -4.04 8.04
CA TYR A 37 10.87 -4.75 6.82
C TYR A 37 11.85 -3.91 6.00
N HIS A 38 12.94 -4.54 5.57
CA HIS A 38 13.90 -3.91 4.66
C HIS A 38 13.23 -3.42 3.36
N TYR A 39 13.71 -2.30 2.82
CA TYR A 39 13.23 -1.69 1.56
C TYR A 39 12.89 -2.69 0.46
N GLN A 40 13.77 -3.67 0.23
CA GLN A 40 13.62 -4.65 -0.85
C GLN A 40 12.42 -5.58 -0.64
N THR A 41 12.11 -5.91 0.61
CA THR A 41 10.92 -6.69 0.98
C THR A 41 9.65 -5.90 0.70
N VAL A 42 9.64 -4.61 1.10
CA VAL A 42 8.54 -3.68 0.83
C VAL A 42 8.33 -3.49 -0.66
N ARG A 43 9.41 -3.25 -1.41
CA ARG A 43 9.38 -3.14 -2.87
C ARG A 43 8.83 -4.40 -3.53
N ASN A 44 9.26 -5.59 -3.08
CA ASN A 44 8.77 -6.85 -3.64
C ASN A 44 7.30 -7.12 -3.28
N ALA A 45 6.84 -6.68 -2.11
CA ALA A 45 5.44 -6.84 -1.70
C ALA A 45 4.51 -5.94 -2.53
N LEU A 46 4.90 -4.69 -2.74
CA LEU A 46 4.09 -3.68 -3.44
C LEU A 46 4.26 -3.71 -4.97
N ASN A 47 5.25 -4.42 -5.49
CA ASN A 47 5.44 -4.59 -6.94
C ASN A 47 4.48 -5.65 -7.51
N SER A 48 3.66 -5.25 -8.48
CA SER A 48 2.68 -6.11 -9.18
C SER A 48 3.29 -7.26 -9.96
N ASP A 49 4.54 -7.15 -10.40
CA ASP A 49 5.24 -8.22 -11.14
C ASP A 49 5.93 -9.24 -10.23
N SER A 50 6.08 -8.89 -8.94
CA SER A 50 6.66 -9.79 -7.95
C SER A 50 5.62 -10.79 -7.45
N LYS A 51 6.01 -12.08 -7.38
CA LYS A 51 5.18 -13.15 -6.78
C LYS A 51 5.14 -13.07 -5.25
N TYR A 52 6.04 -12.32 -4.63
CA TYR A 52 6.13 -12.20 -3.18
C TYR A 52 4.88 -11.51 -2.61
N TRP A 53 4.24 -12.10 -1.61
CA TRP A 53 3.06 -11.51 -0.96
C TRP A 53 3.34 -11.36 0.53
N ASN A 54 3.05 -10.18 1.07
CA ASN A 54 3.11 -9.92 2.50
C ASN A 54 1.92 -9.04 2.88
N GLN A 55 0.95 -9.63 3.57
CA GLN A 55 -0.29 -8.95 3.95
C GLN A 55 -0.02 -7.71 4.81
N ASN A 56 0.89 -7.81 5.79
CA ASN A 56 1.18 -6.72 6.72
C ASN A 56 1.68 -5.46 5.99
N ILE A 57 2.46 -5.64 4.92
CA ILE A 57 2.97 -4.51 4.10
C ILE A 57 1.83 -3.90 3.26
N ILE A 58 0.92 -4.73 2.76
CA ILE A 58 -0.26 -4.26 2.01
C ILE A 58 -1.17 -3.45 2.92
N ASP A 59 -1.51 -3.98 4.10
CA ASP A 59 -2.37 -3.33 5.09
C ASP A 59 -1.75 -2.01 5.57
N LEU A 60 -0.43 -1.98 5.77
CA LEU A 60 0.29 -0.76 6.14
C LEU A 60 0.25 0.30 5.03
N ALA A 61 0.50 -0.10 3.78
CA ALA A 61 0.42 0.80 2.64
C ALA A 61 -1.00 1.37 2.49
N GLU A 62 -2.02 0.54 2.66
CA GLU A 62 -3.43 0.99 2.64
C GLU A 62 -3.73 1.97 3.77
N ARG A 63 -3.24 1.72 4.99
CA ARG A 63 -3.38 2.66 6.11
C ARG A 63 -2.77 4.02 5.80
N LEU A 64 -1.54 4.05 5.26
CA LEU A 64 -0.87 5.30 4.90
C LEU A 64 -1.61 6.07 3.81
N ILE A 65 -2.20 5.36 2.85
CA ILE A 65 -3.07 5.95 1.82
C ILE A 65 -4.31 6.57 2.47
N LEU A 66 -5.00 5.83 3.34
CA LEU A 66 -6.21 6.29 4.02
C LEU A 66 -5.92 7.52 4.91
N GLU A 67 -4.79 7.54 5.60
CA GLU A 67 -4.37 8.71 6.39
C GLU A 67 -4.14 9.95 5.52
N LYS A 68 -3.50 9.79 4.35
CA LYS A 68 -3.32 10.90 3.40
C LYS A 68 -4.65 11.37 2.81
N GLN A 69 -5.54 10.43 2.48
CA GLN A 69 -6.87 10.72 1.98
C GLN A 69 -7.69 11.51 3.02
N ASN A 70 -7.73 11.05 4.27
CA ASN A 70 -8.44 11.73 5.36
C ASN A 70 -7.85 13.12 5.66
N LYS A 71 -6.52 13.29 5.58
CA LYS A 71 -5.88 14.60 5.71
C LYS A 71 -6.23 15.55 4.56
N ALA A 72 -6.40 15.04 3.34
CA ALA A 72 -6.85 15.84 2.21
C ALA A 72 -8.33 16.28 2.35
N THR A 73 -9.17 15.45 2.96
CA THR A 73 -10.60 15.75 3.17
C THR A 73 -10.87 16.62 4.40
N THR A 74 -10.00 16.62 5.40
CA THR A 74 -10.17 17.39 6.65
C THR A 74 -9.49 18.77 6.66
N ALA A 75 -9.07 19.29 5.51
CA ALA A 75 -8.69 20.70 5.40
C ALA A 75 -9.89 21.57 5.83
N PRO A 76 -9.79 22.35 6.93
CA PRO A 76 -10.93 23.08 7.46
C PRO A 76 -11.33 24.18 6.49
N THR A 77 -12.57 24.08 5.99
CA THR A 77 -13.32 25.22 5.47
C THR A 77 -13.52 26.21 6.61
N ASN A 78 -12.55 27.11 6.81
CA ASN A 78 -12.79 28.36 7.52
C ASN A 78 -13.52 29.29 6.55
N SER A 79 -14.83 29.40 6.68
CA SER A 79 -15.65 30.51 6.16
C SER A 79 -16.90 30.64 7.02
#